data_AF-A0A5T7VV56-F1
#
_entry.id   AF-A0A5T7VV56-F1
#
_cell.length_a   1.000
_cell.length_b   1.000
_cell.length_c   1.000
_cell.angle_alpha   90.00
_cell.angle_beta   90.00
_cell.angle_gamma   90.00
#
_symmetry.space_group_name_H-M   'P 1'
#
loop_
_entity.id
_entity.type
_entity.pdbx_description
1 polymer ?
#
loop_
_entity_poly.entity_id
_entity_poly.type
_entity_poly.pdbx_seq_one_letter_code
_entity_poly.pdbx_strand_id
1 'polypeptide(L)'
;SGAVSVTAQGGDFLLGAGNISAANDITLNASGKANLTNGTLSSSSGAVSVTAQGGDFLLGAGNISAANDITLNASGKANLTNGTLSSSAGNISVSAVSTTSADGISLTGGNVSALNGTVTLQGSSATGTGVRVSNATVGAQKAVISGSSSTGHGFSLTNTTLQGDLSDLMNVTLSSKGSGAGATNILDSSVVNTSNRDTLLNMTIGGMTTVDMSGAAIYENATQAWVQDYGNASAPNNGWVFSNTTVNAASADLKGVGFNHSNLTINNGNLNITNNASSSLANNNITVTNGSFSVLAKAGSLSLSGTNITANNISVQVNRGGVLLNGAVVNSTVGGLDIVAGLGDINVSTSCITAVNNVSLRAMTGAADLTNAALNSSTGAVSVTA
;
A
#
# COMPACT_ATOMS: atom_id res chain seq x y z
N SER A 1 30.07 22.81 -29.23
CA SER A 1 28.80 22.35 -28.63
C SER A 1 28.45 21.00 -29.23
N GLY A 2 28.78 19.91 -28.54
CA GLY A 2 28.54 18.55 -29.03
C GLY A 2 27.30 17.93 -28.37
N ALA A 3 26.49 17.25 -29.17
CA ALA A 3 25.55 16.24 -28.69
C ALA A 3 26.22 14.85 -28.82
N VAL A 4 25.78 13.88 -28.02
CA VAL A 4 26.21 12.49 -28.14
C VAL A 4 24.99 11.64 -28.51
N SER A 5 25.12 10.83 -29.55
CA SER A 5 24.10 9.86 -29.94
C SER A 5 24.76 8.51 -30.17
N VAL A 6 24.32 7.49 -29.44
CA VAL A 6 24.82 6.11 -29.57
C VAL A 6 23.65 5.19 -29.81
N THR A 7 23.75 4.36 -30.84
CA THR A 7 22.78 3.32 -31.15
C THR A 7 23.46 1.96 -31.22
N ALA A 8 23.13 1.05 -30.30
CA ALA A 8 23.53 -0.35 -30.35
C ALA A 8 22.45 -1.15 -31.12
N GLN A 9 22.60 -1.21 -32.45
CA GLN A 9 21.68 -1.95 -33.32
C GLN A 9 21.87 -3.45 -33.12
N GLY A 10 20.82 -4.15 -32.67
CA GLY A 10 20.80 -5.60 -32.50
C GLY A 10 21.51 -6.12 -31.23
N GLY A 11 21.90 -5.25 -30.30
CA GLY A 11 22.62 -5.66 -29.10
C GLY A 11 22.40 -4.78 -27.87
N ASP A 12 23.15 -5.13 -26.84
CA ASP A 12 23.22 -4.39 -25.58
C ASP A 12 24.15 -3.18 -25.69
N PHE A 13 23.87 -2.16 -24.90
CA PHE A 13 24.81 -1.06 -24.64
C PHE A 13 25.40 -1.22 -23.24
N LEU A 14 26.74 -1.30 -23.15
CA LEU A 14 27.46 -1.34 -21.89
C LEU A 14 28.39 -0.12 -21.78
N LEU A 15 28.08 0.76 -20.84
CA LEU A 15 29.00 1.83 -20.42
C LEU A 15 29.85 1.39 -19.22
N GLY A 16 29.26 0.62 -18.29
CA GLY A 16 29.88 0.32 -17.01
C GLY A 16 30.18 1.60 -16.23
N ALA A 17 31.33 1.67 -15.56
CA ALA A 17 31.79 2.85 -14.80
C ALA A 17 32.36 3.98 -15.68
N GLY A 18 32.03 4.00 -16.97
CA GLY A 18 32.46 5.03 -17.91
C GLY A 18 31.71 6.36 -17.76
N ASN A 19 32.22 7.40 -18.41
CA ASN A 19 31.65 8.75 -18.36
C ASN A 19 31.36 9.26 -19.78
N ILE A 20 30.17 9.81 -20.01
CA ILE A 20 29.79 10.53 -21.24
C ILE A 20 29.35 11.93 -20.83
N SER A 21 30.01 12.94 -21.39
CA SER A 21 29.65 14.34 -21.16
C SER A 21 29.41 15.06 -22.48
N ALA A 22 28.36 15.87 -22.54
CA ALA A 22 27.98 16.64 -23.71
C ALA A 22 27.51 18.04 -23.31
N ALA A 23 27.64 19.00 -24.24
CA ALA A 23 27.05 20.32 -24.03
C ALA A 23 25.54 20.28 -24.30
N ASN A 24 25.17 19.60 -25.38
CA ASN A 24 23.78 19.38 -25.79
C ASN A 24 23.35 17.96 -25.39
N ASP A 25 22.33 17.43 -26.04
CA ASP A 25 21.69 16.18 -25.66
C ASP A 25 22.63 14.96 -25.68
N ILE A 26 22.35 14.02 -24.78
CA ILE A 26 22.90 12.67 -24.79
C ILE A 26 21.75 11.70 -25.06
N THR A 27 21.83 10.95 -26.16
CA THR A 27 20.85 9.92 -26.51
C THR A 27 21.55 8.57 -26.63
N LEU A 28 21.12 7.59 -25.83
CA LEU A 28 21.62 6.21 -25.87
C LEU A 28 20.45 5.28 -26.18
N ASN A 29 20.56 4.56 -27.29
CA ASN A 29 19.52 3.65 -27.74
C ASN A 29 20.09 2.23 -27.93
N ALA A 30 19.69 1.30 -27.06
CA ALA A 30 20.02 -0.11 -27.17
C ALA A 30 18.78 -0.90 -27.60
N SER A 31 18.93 -1.79 -28.59
CA SER A 31 17.85 -2.72 -28.91
C SER A 31 17.68 -3.79 -27.82
N GLY A 32 18.76 -4.13 -27.12
CA GLY A 32 18.75 -5.01 -25.95
C GLY A 32 18.73 -4.25 -24.63
N LYS A 33 19.63 -4.63 -23.72
CA LYS A 33 19.85 -4.03 -22.40
C LYS A 33 20.69 -2.76 -22.50
N ALA A 34 20.40 -1.78 -21.63
CA ALA A 34 21.29 -0.64 -21.39
C ALA A 34 21.89 -0.74 -19.99
N ASN A 35 23.18 -1.05 -19.90
CA ASN A 35 23.91 -1.21 -18.65
C ASN A 35 24.91 -0.06 -18.41
N LEU A 36 24.52 0.83 -17.51
CA LEU A 36 25.27 2.01 -17.07
C LEU A 36 25.66 1.86 -15.60
N THR A 37 25.85 0.63 -15.11
CA THR A 37 26.19 0.37 -13.70
C THR A 37 27.44 1.17 -13.30
N ASN A 38 27.24 2.13 -12.39
CA ASN A 38 28.26 3.07 -11.89
C ASN A 38 28.76 4.10 -12.92
N GLY A 39 28.08 4.22 -14.07
CA GLY A 39 28.44 5.15 -15.13
C GLY A 39 27.92 6.57 -14.87
N THR A 40 28.53 7.55 -15.53
CA THR A 40 28.08 8.95 -15.47
C THR A 40 27.65 9.46 -16.84
N LEU A 41 26.45 10.02 -16.93
CA LEU A 41 26.01 10.82 -18.08
C LEU A 41 25.79 12.26 -17.62
N SER A 42 26.41 13.23 -18.29
CA SER A 42 26.25 14.65 -17.94
C SER A 42 26.04 15.53 -19.17
N SER A 43 24.85 16.11 -19.27
CA SER A 43 24.50 17.11 -20.28
C SER A 43 24.38 18.50 -19.65
N SER A 44 25.27 19.44 -20.01
CA SER A 44 25.32 20.76 -19.36
C SER A 44 24.25 21.75 -19.84
N SER A 45 23.63 21.51 -20.99
CA SER A 45 22.61 22.41 -21.56
C SER A 45 21.49 21.67 -22.32
N GLY A 46 21.64 20.37 -22.55
CA GLY A 46 20.63 19.51 -23.19
C GLY A 46 19.95 18.53 -22.24
N ALA A 47 19.16 17.63 -22.82
CA ALA A 47 18.51 16.50 -22.17
C ALA A 47 19.39 15.23 -22.14
N VAL A 48 18.99 14.24 -21.35
CA VAL A 48 19.53 12.88 -21.42
C VAL A 48 18.40 11.89 -21.68
N SER A 49 18.54 11.04 -22.70
CA SER A 49 17.60 9.99 -23.03
C SER A 49 18.31 8.63 -23.12
N VAL A 50 17.82 7.63 -22.39
CA VAL A 50 18.31 6.25 -22.48
C VAL A 50 17.15 5.32 -22.75
N THR A 51 17.26 4.51 -23.80
CA THR A 51 16.26 3.51 -24.18
C THR A 51 16.90 2.12 -24.24
N ALA A 52 16.29 1.16 -23.54
CA ALA A 52 16.54 -0.28 -23.64
C ALA A 52 15.28 -0.95 -24.25
N GLN A 53 15.22 -1.03 -25.57
CA GLN A 53 13.99 -1.41 -26.29
C GLN A 53 13.55 -2.86 -26.08
N GLY A 54 14.49 -3.75 -25.78
CA GLY A 54 14.23 -5.19 -25.64
C GLY A 54 14.75 -5.76 -24.32
N GLY A 55 15.14 -4.91 -23.37
CA GLY A 55 15.78 -5.37 -22.16
C GLY A 55 15.76 -4.38 -21.01
N ASP A 56 16.58 -4.71 -20.01
CA ASP A 56 16.66 -3.95 -18.76
C ASP A 56 17.45 -2.65 -18.93
N PHE A 57 17.13 -1.67 -18.08
CA PHE A 57 17.98 -0.53 -17.81
C PHE A 57 18.61 -0.68 -16.42
N LEU A 58 19.95 -0.67 -16.34
CA LEU A 58 20.69 -0.75 -15.07
C LEU A 58 21.56 0.48 -14.89
N LEU A 59 21.36 1.23 -13.80
CA LEU A 59 22.23 2.36 -13.43
C LEU A 59 23.18 2.04 -12.28
N GLY A 60 22.77 1.20 -11.32
CA GLY A 60 23.54 1.00 -10.08
C GLY A 60 23.87 2.34 -9.42
N ALA A 61 25.06 2.48 -8.83
CA ALA A 61 25.52 3.72 -8.21
C ALA A 61 25.97 4.80 -9.24
N GLY A 62 25.43 4.75 -10.45
CA GLY A 62 25.70 5.70 -11.52
C GLY A 62 24.97 7.03 -11.33
N ASN A 63 25.38 8.03 -12.11
CA ASN A 63 24.87 9.39 -12.04
C ASN A 63 24.41 9.86 -13.41
N ILE A 64 23.19 10.39 -13.51
CA ILE A 64 22.69 11.04 -14.71
C ILE A 64 22.29 12.47 -14.35
N SER A 65 22.95 13.44 -14.95
CA SER A 65 22.63 14.87 -14.79
C SER A 65 22.33 15.53 -16.12
N ALA A 66 21.28 16.35 -16.16
CA ALA A 66 20.88 17.12 -17.33
C ALA A 66 20.43 18.53 -16.94
N ALA A 67 20.65 19.48 -17.84
CA ALA A 67 20.03 20.80 -17.70
C ALA A 67 18.50 20.72 -17.90
N ASN A 68 18.09 19.95 -18.91
CA ASN A 68 16.69 19.73 -19.31
C ASN A 68 16.22 18.34 -18.86
N ASP A 69 15.34 17.69 -19.62
CA ASP A 69 14.71 16.44 -19.23
C ASP A 69 15.71 15.27 -19.13
N ILE A 70 15.41 14.33 -18.22
CA ILE A 70 15.98 12.98 -18.21
C ILE A 70 14.85 12.00 -18.53
N THR A 71 15.01 11.20 -19.58
CA THR A 71 14.05 10.16 -19.96
C THR A 71 14.72 8.79 -20.01
N LEU A 72 14.23 7.85 -19.21
CA LEU A 72 14.73 6.48 -19.15
C LEU A 72 13.58 5.53 -19.50
N ASN A 73 13.76 4.72 -20.54
CA ASN A 73 12.74 3.77 -20.99
C ASN A 73 13.34 2.36 -21.10
N ALA A 74 12.73 1.39 -20.43
CA ALA A 74 13.08 -0.02 -20.52
C ALA A 74 11.84 -0.85 -20.85
N SER A 75 11.96 -1.74 -21.83
CA SER A 75 10.94 -2.78 -22.04
C SER A 75 11.13 -4.00 -21.12
N GLY A 76 12.23 -4.02 -20.35
CA GLY A 76 12.43 -4.83 -19.15
C GLY A 76 12.32 -3.98 -17.88
N LYS A 77 13.02 -4.40 -16.81
CA LYS A 77 13.04 -3.63 -15.55
C LYS A 77 13.98 -2.43 -15.64
N ALA A 78 13.73 -1.40 -14.82
CA ALA A 78 14.68 -0.33 -14.52
C ALA A 78 15.20 -0.47 -13.09
N ASN A 79 16.51 -0.70 -12.95
CA ASN A 79 17.18 -0.78 -11.66
C ASN A 79 18.06 0.47 -11.43
N LEU A 80 17.68 1.26 -10.42
CA LEU A 80 18.31 2.50 -10.01
C LEU A 80 18.93 2.38 -8.60
N THR A 81 19.38 1.19 -8.18
CA THR A 81 19.99 0.99 -6.85
C THR A 81 21.18 1.91 -6.63
N ASN A 82 21.10 2.82 -5.66
CA ASN A 82 22.07 3.87 -5.32
C ASN A 82 22.32 4.89 -6.44
N GLY A 83 21.47 4.89 -7.47
CA GLY A 83 21.63 5.79 -8.61
C GLY A 83 21.17 7.21 -8.28
N THR A 84 21.80 8.20 -8.93
CA THR A 84 21.38 9.60 -8.85
C THR A 84 20.89 10.09 -10.21
N LEU A 85 19.67 10.63 -10.24
CA LEU A 85 19.12 11.36 -11.38
C LEU A 85 18.88 12.81 -10.99
N SER A 86 19.44 13.77 -11.73
CA SER A 86 19.31 15.20 -11.42
C SER A 86 19.03 16.02 -12.67
N SER A 87 17.86 16.65 -12.71
CA SER A 87 17.49 17.62 -13.74
C SER A 87 17.38 19.02 -13.12
N SER A 88 18.13 19.98 -13.64
CA SER A 88 18.12 21.33 -13.05
C SER A 88 16.88 22.15 -13.42
N ALA A 89 16.36 22.00 -14.63
CA ALA A 89 15.23 22.78 -15.13
C ALA A 89 14.14 21.94 -15.82
N GLY A 90 14.39 20.66 -16.07
CA GLY A 90 13.46 19.76 -16.75
C GLY A 90 12.79 18.76 -15.82
N ASN A 91 12.14 17.78 -16.45
CA ASN A 91 11.49 16.66 -15.80
C ASN A 91 12.41 15.44 -15.73
N ILE A 92 12.06 14.50 -14.87
CA ILE A 92 12.65 13.16 -14.89
C ILE A 92 11.52 12.16 -15.11
N SER A 93 11.62 11.37 -16.18
CA SER A 93 10.66 10.31 -16.50
C SER A 93 11.38 8.97 -16.58
N VAL A 94 10.91 7.99 -15.82
CA VAL A 94 11.36 6.60 -15.88
C VAL A 94 10.16 5.72 -16.18
N SER A 95 10.27 4.93 -17.25
CA SER A 95 9.27 3.93 -17.60
C SER A 95 9.91 2.56 -17.75
N ALA A 96 9.28 1.54 -17.14
CA ALA A 96 9.77 0.17 -17.20
C ALA A 96 8.65 -0.86 -17.11
N VAL A 97 8.84 -1.98 -17.81
CA VAL A 97 7.88 -3.09 -17.88
C VAL A 97 8.60 -4.39 -17.59
N SER A 98 8.44 -4.94 -16.39
CA SER A 98 8.94 -6.26 -16.05
C SER A 98 7.86 -7.31 -16.29
N THR A 99 8.10 -8.25 -17.20
CA THR A 99 7.21 -9.40 -17.40
C THR A 99 7.51 -10.56 -16.44
N THR A 100 8.39 -10.34 -15.47
CA THR A 100 8.89 -11.34 -14.52
C THR A 100 8.46 -10.99 -13.09
N SER A 101 9.01 -11.71 -12.11
CA SER A 101 8.85 -11.39 -10.69
C SER A 101 9.66 -10.17 -10.21
N ALA A 102 10.55 -9.64 -11.06
CA ALA A 102 11.25 -8.40 -10.73
C ALA A 102 10.30 -7.19 -10.76
N ASP A 103 10.66 -6.14 -10.02
CA ASP A 103 9.95 -4.87 -10.07
C ASP A 103 10.02 -4.26 -11.47
N GLY A 104 9.02 -3.46 -11.83
CA GLY A 104 9.10 -2.61 -13.02
C GLY A 104 10.21 -1.58 -12.84
N ILE A 105 10.07 -0.71 -11.83
CA ILE A 105 11.08 0.26 -11.42
C ILE A 105 11.49 -0.04 -9.98
N SER A 106 12.80 -0.19 -9.75
CA SER A 106 13.39 -0.28 -8.42
C SER A 106 14.34 0.89 -8.16
N LEU A 107 13.89 1.88 -7.39
CA LEU A 107 14.72 2.96 -6.85
C LEU A 107 15.04 2.64 -5.39
N THR A 108 16.27 2.21 -5.12
CA THR A 108 16.68 1.77 -3.78
C THR A 108 17.97 2.45 -3.35
N GLY A 109 18.02 3.18 -2.24
CA GLY A 109 19.26 3.87 -1.82
C GLY A 109 19.63 5.10 -2.65
N GLY A 110 18.86 5.41 -3.70
CA GLY A 110 19.17 6.43 -4.71
C GLY A 110 18.50 7.79 -4.45
N ASN A 111 18.78 8.75 -5.32
CA ASN A 111 18.22 10.09 -5.30
C ASN A 111 17.70 10.50 -6.68
N VAL A 112 16.46 10.98 -6.75
CA VAL A 112 15.86 11.51 -7.98
C VAL A 112 15.36 12.92 -7.73
N SER A 113 15.96 13.90 -8.42
CA SER A 113 15.71 15.32 -8.16
C SER A 113 15.42 16.08 -9.45
N ALA A 114 14.19 16.60 -9.54
CA ALA A 114 13.76 17.54 -10.58
C ALA A 114 13.07 18.72 -9.89
N LEU A 115 13.82 19.47 -9.06
CA LEU A 115 13.26 20.49 -8.15
C LEU A 115 12.42 21.57 -8.86
N ASN A 116 12.68 21.79 -10.15
CA ASN A 116 11.93 22.73 -10.99
C ASN A 116 11.01 22.03 -12.01
N GLY A 117 10.75 20.73 -11.86
CA GLY A 117 9.95 19.95 -12.80
C GLY A 117 9.14 18.85 -12.12
N THR A 118 8.76 17.87 -12.92
CA THR A 118 8.02 16.68 -12.48
C THR A 118 8.92 15.46 -12.47
N VAL A 119 8.84 14.66 -11.40
CA VAL A 119 9.36 13.28 -11.40
C VAL A 119 8.21 12.32 -11.72
N THR A 120 8.35 11.55 -12.79
CA THR A 120 7.38 10.54 -13.22
C THR A 120 8.02 9.16 -13.18
N LEU A 121 7.49 8.27 -12.35
CA LEU A 121 7.88 6.85 -12.29
C LEU A 121 6.70 6.01 -12.74
N GLN A 122 6.85 5.33 -13.88
CA GLN A 122 5.81 4.50 -14.51
C GLN A 122 6.29 3.07 -14.70
N GLY A 123 5.97 2.21 -13.74
CA GLY A 123 6.47 0.84 -13.69
C GLY A 123 5.35 -0.20 -13.75
N SER A 124 5.60 -1.33 -14.39
CA SER A 124 4.72 -2.49 -14.33
C SER A 124 5.52 -3.77 -14.06
N SER A 125 4.90 -4.72 -13.38
CA SER A 125 5.50 -6.02 -13.05
C SER A 125 4.47 -7.15 -13.18
N ALA A 126 4.92 -8.39 -13.41
CA ALA A 126 4.01 -9.53 -13.34
C ALA A 126 3.63 -9.82 -11.89
N THR A 127 4.62 -10.09 -11.03
CA THR A 127 4.39 -10.43 -9.62
C THR A 127 5.22 -9.61 -8.63
N GLY A 128 6.10 -8.74 -9.13
CA GLY A 128 6.91 -7.83 -8.32
C GLY A 128 6.13 -6.58 -7.89
N THR A 129 6.85 -5.51 -7.58
CA THR A 129 6.26 -4.18 -7.43
C THR A 129 6.32 -3.43 -8.76
N GLY A 130 5.23 -2.77 -9.18
CA GLY A 130 5.26 -1.89 -10.36
C GLY A 130 6.30 -0.79 -10.19
N VAL A 131 6.17 0.01 -9.13
CA VAL A 131 7.18 1.01 -8.72
C VAL A 131 7.56 0.83 -7.26
N ARG A 132 8.83 0.49 -7.00
CA ARG A 132 9.41 0.43 -5.66
C ARG A 132 10.32 1.64 -5.45
N VAL A 133 10.08 2.39 -4.38
CA VAL A 133 10.98 3.41 -3.85
C VAL A 133 11.32 3.02 -2.43
N SER A 134 12.60 2.78 -2.15
CA SER A 134 13.03 2.25 -0.85
C SER A 134 14.35 2.85 -0.39
N ASN A 135 14.42 3.36 0.83
CA ASN A 135 15.65 3.98 1.35
C ASN A 135 16.16 5.10 0.41
N ALA A 136 15.25 5.86 -0.19
CA ALA A 136 15.55 6.73 -1.32
C ALA A 136 14.87 8.09 -1.19
N THR A 137 15.37 9.06 -1.95
CA THR A 137 14.86 10.43 -1.95
C THR A 137 14.26 10.77 -3.31
N VAL A 138 13.10 11.42 -3.28
CA VAL A 138 12.46 12.02 -4.46
C VAL A 138 12.16 13.48 -4.14
N GLY A 139 12.69 14.41 -4.95
CA GLY A 139 12.43 15.84 -4.83
C GLY A 139 12.00 16.45 -6.16
N ALA A 140 10.86 17.13 -6.18
CA ALA A 140 10.32 17.76 -7.38
C ALA A 140 9.27 18.82 -7.03
N GLN A 141 8.83 19.62 -8.00
CA GLN A 141 7.60 20.40 -7.86
C GLN A 141 6.37 19.48 -7.84
N LYS A 142 6.43 18.37 -8.60
CA LYS A 142 5.38 17.35 -8.67
C LYS A 142 5.95 15.96 -8.81
N ALA A 143 5.32 14.98 -8.17
CA ALA A 143 5.63 13.57 -8.36
C ALA A 143 4.42 12.80 -8.89
N VAL A 144 4.64 11.96 -9.90
CA VAL A 144 3.68 11.01 -10.42
C VAL A 144 4.27 9.61 -10.29
N ILE A 145 3.70 8.82 -9.40
CA ILE A 145 4.14 7.44 -9.13
C ILE A 145 3.00 6.52 -9.55
N SER A 146 3.16 5.90 -10.71
CA SER A 146 2.18 4.99 -11.28
C SER A 146 2.79 3.61 -11.44
N GLY A 147 2.32 2.66 -10.65
CA GLY A 147 2.87 1.31 -10.61
C GLY A 147 1.79 0.27 -10.77
N SER A 148 1.98 -0.76 -11.60
CA SER A 148 1.03 -1.87 -11.69
C SER A 148 1.67 -3.24 -11.44
N SER A 149 0.91 -4.15 -10.86
CA SER A 149 1.31 -5.55 -10.68
C SER A 149 0.12 -6.48 -10.80
N SER A 150 0.31 -7.69 -11.31
CA SER A 150 -0.79 -8.65 -11.42
C SER A 150 -1.14 -9.25 -10.05
N THR A 151 -0.14 -9.51 -9.21
CA THR A 151 -0.34 -10.14 -7.89
C THR A 151 0.54 -9.58 -6.77
N GLY A 152 1.50 -8.70 -7.07
CA GLY A 152 2.40 -8.10 -6.09
C GLY A 152 1.88 -6.75 -5.62
N HIS A 153 2.72 -5.72 -5.72
CA HIS A 153 2.32 -4.35 -5.36
C HIS A 153 2.21 -3.45 -6.59
N GLY A 154 1.18 -2.61 -6.66
CA GLY A 154 1.16 -1.53 -7.65
C GLY A 154 2.36 -0.61 -7.42
N PHE A 155 2.39 0.03 -6.27
CA PHE A 155 3.56 0.77 -5.78
C PHE A 155 3.88 0.45 -4.32
N SER A 156 5.14 0.65 -3.94
CA SER A 156 5.63 0.53 -2.57
C SER A 156 6.63 1.64 -2.30
N LEU A 157 6.30 2.55 -1.37
CA LEU A 157 7.24 3.55 -0.87
C LEU A 157 7.52 3.25 0.60
N THR A 158 8.77 2.92 0.89
CA THR A 158 9.23 2.56 2.24
C THR A 158 10.53 3.27 2.55
N ASN A 159 10.72 3.81 3.76
CA ASN A 159 11.88 4.63 4.10
C ASN A 159 12.24 5.62 2.97
N THR A 160 11.23 6.33 2.46
CA THR A 160 11.31 7.24 1.32
C THR A 160 11.16 8.67 1.80
N THR A 161 12.08 9.55 1.40
CA THR A 161 11.95 10.99 1.66
C THR A 161 11.37 11.68 0.44
N LEU A 162 10.14 12.18 0.57
CA LEU A 162 9.54 13.12 -0.39
C LEU A 162 9.91 14.55 0.04
N GLN A 163 10.76 15.22 -0.75
CA GLN A 163 11.32 16.52 -0.38
C GLN A 163 10.53 17.70 -0.93
N GLY A 164 10.66 18.85 -0.25
CA GLY A 164 10.10 20.13 -0.69
C GLY A 164 8.58 20.06 -0.86
N ASP A 165 8.11 20.47 -2.03
CA ASP A 165 6.70 20.57 -2.41
C ASP A 165 5.95 19.23 -2.44
N LEU A 166 6.64 18.12 -2.21
CA LEU A 166 6.06 16.78 -2.15
C LEU A 166 5.72 16.31 -0.72
N SER A 167 6.25 16.97 0.30
CA SER A 167 6.23 16.49 1.70
C SER A 167 4.82 16.44 2.33
N ASP A 168 3.92 17.31 1.88
CA ASP A 168 2.52 17.38 2.31
C ASP A 168 1.58 16.53 1.46
N LEU A 169 2.13 15.84 0.45
CA LEU A 169 1.46 15.02 -0.55
C LEU A 169 0.52 15.77 -1.52
N MET A 170 0.39 17.10 -1.45
CA MET A 170 -0.50 17.86 -2.33
C MET A 170 -0.07 17.77 -3.80
N ASN A 171 1.23 17.75 -4.05
CA ASN A 171 1.80 17.63 -5.40
C ASN A 171 2.21 16.19 -5.75
N VAL A 172 1.64 15.19 -5.07
CA VAL A 172 1.93 13.78 -5.29
C VAL A 172 0.71 13.10 -5.90
N THR A 173 0.92 12.39 -7.01
CA THR A 173 -0.09 11.49 -7.60
C THR A 173 0.38 10.06 -7.42
N LEU A 174 -0.43 9.25 -6.74
CA LEU A 174 -0.22 7.82 -6.58
C LEU A 174 -1.27 7.05 -7.38
N SER A 175 -0.85 6.08 -8.19
CA SER A 175 -1.78 5.26 -8.97
C SER A 175 -1.32 3.83 -9.10
N SER A 176 -2.27 2.90 -8.96
CA SER A 176 -2.07 1.48 -9.21
C SER A 176 -2.93 0.94 -10.35
N LYS A 177 -3.48 1.83 -11.19
CA LYS A 177 -4.40 1.46 -12.27
C LYS A 177 -3.76 0.41 -13.18
N GLY A 178 -4.54 -0.63 -13.51
CA GLY A 178 -4.07 -1.78 -14.29
C GLY A 178 -3.55 -2.94 -13.46
N SER A 179 -3.45 -2.79 -12.13
CA SER A 179 -3.11 -3.90 -11.24
C SER A 179 -4.22 -4.96 -11.17
N GLY A 180 -3.83 -6.20 -10.88
CA GLY A 180 -4.76 -7.31 -10.67
C GLY A 180 -5.51 -7.20 -9.34
N ALA A 181 -6.59 -7.95 -9.20
CA ALA A 181 -7.53 -7.85 -8.08
C ALA A 181 -6.89 -8.09 -6.69
N GLY A 182 -5.80 -8.87 -6.61
CA GLY A 182 -5.09 -9.16 -5.37
C GLY A 182 -3.85 -8.29 -5.13
N ALA A 183 -3.51 -7.40 -6.06
CA ALA A 183 -2.37 -6.51 -5.88
C ALA A 183 -2.72 -5.37 -4.92
N THR A 184 -1.74 -5.00 -4.09
CA THR A 184 -1.90 -3.96 -3.05
C THR A 184 -0.90 -2.84 -3.24
N ASN A 185 -0.96 -1.79 -2.42
CA ASN A 185 0.07 -0.78 -2.36
C ASN A 185 0.59 -0.62 -0.93
N ILE A 186 1.79 -0.07 -0.78
CA ILE A 186 2.42 0.15 0.52
C ILE A 186 2.92 1.59 0.62
N LEU A 187 2.56 2.24 1.72
CA LEU A 187 3.14 3.48 2.21
C LEU A 187 3.49 3.28 3.69
N ASP A 188 4.69 3.66 4.10
CA ASP A 188 5.07 3.67 5.51
C ASP A 188 5.16 5.09 6.09
N SER A 189 5.54 5.16 7.36
CA SER A 189 5.54 6.41 8.13
C SER A 189 6.60 7.42 7.67
N SER A 190 7.54 7.03 6.80
CA SER A 190 8.47 7.96 6.18
C SER A 190 7.79 8.84 5.12
N VAL A 191 6.70 8.34 4.54
CA VAL A 191 5.88 9.06 3.55
C VAL A 191 4.66 9.68 4.20
N VAL A 192 4.02 8.96 5.12
CA VAL A 192 2.74 9.35 5.73
C VAL A 192 2.93 9.64 7.21
N ASN A 193 2.57 10.84 7.64
CA ASN A 193 2.66 11.26 9.03
C ASN A 193 1.44 12.11 9.40
N THR A 194 1.36 12.53 10.66
CA THR A 194 0.22 13.29 11.18
C THR A 194 -0.08 14.56 10.37
N SER A 195 0.94 15.22 9.80
CA SER A 195 0.78 16.49 9.08
C SER A 195 0.21 16.33 7.68
N ASN A 196 0.40 15.18 7.02
CA ASN A 196 -0.01 14.96 5.63
C ASN A 196 -1.05 13.83 5.44
N ARG A 197 -1.37 13.10 6.52
CA ARG A 197 -2.36 12.02 6.55
C ARG A 197 -3.68 12.42 5.89
N ASP A 198 -4.21 13.59 6.24
CA ASP A 198 -5.52 14.02 5.73
C ASP A 198 -5.49 14.26 4.22
N THR A 199 -4.38 14.80 3.70
CA THR A 199 -4.14 14.92 2.26
C THR A 199 -4.16 13.55 1.59
N LEU A 200 -3.47 12.56 2.16
CA LEU A 200 -3.46 11.19 1.63
C LEU A 200 -4.86 10.59 1.58
N LEU A 201 -5.63 10.70 2.66
CA LEU A 201 -6.93 10.03 2.75
C LEU A 201 -8.00 10.68 1.88
N ASN A 202 -7.78 11.91 1.42
CA ASN A 202 -8.57 12.56 0.39
C ASN A 202 -8.20 12.10 -1.03
N MET A 203 -7.11 11.35 -1.21
CA MET A 203 -6.75 10.80 -2.51
C MET A 203 -7.62 9.60 -2.88
N THR A 204 -7.93 9.49 -4.18
CA THR A 204 -8.48 8.26 -4.75
C THR A 204 -7.34 7.43 -5.34
N ILE A 205 -6.97 6.35 -4.65
CA ILE A 205 -5.96 5.40 -5.10
C ILE A 205 -6.66 4.09 -5.50
N GLY A 206 -6.23 3.50 -6.61
CA GLY A 206 -6.69 2.17 -7.02
C GLY A 206 -6.14 1.07 -6.11
N GLY A 207 -6.90 -0.01 -5.94
CA GLY A 207 -6.49 -1.15 -5.12
C GLY A 207 -6.39 -0.85 -3.63
N MET A 208 -6.14 -1.88 -2.84
CA MET A 208 -6.01 -1.76 -1.39
C MET A 208 -4.65 -1.15 -1.05
N THR A 209 -4.63 -0.08 -0.27
CA THR A 209 -3.37 0.57 0.15
C THR A 209 -3.14 0.38 1.63
N THR A 210 -2.03 -0.25 1.99
CA THR A 210 -1.58 -0.35 3.38
C THR A 210 -0.79 0.91 3.75
N VAL A 211 -1.18 1.51 4.87
CA VAL A 211 -0.52 2.69 5.45
C VAL A 211 -0.02 2.31 6.84
N ASP A 212 1.31 2.23 7.00
CA ASP A 212 1.94 2.04 8.31
C ASP A 212 2.22 3.42 8.93
N MET A 213 1.63 3.70 10.09
CA MET A 213 1.78 4.99 10.77
C MET A 213 2.88 5.00 11.85
N SER A 214 3.63 3.90 12.03
CA SER A 214 4.68 3.76 13.04
C SER A 214 4.25 4.16 14.46
N GLY A 215 3.03 3.83 14.84
CA GLY A 215 2.42 4.13 16.14
C GLY A 215 1.71 5.48 16.22
N ALA A 216 1.84 6.36 15.22
CA ALA A 216 1.09 7.61 15.17
C ALA A 216 -0.40 7.35 14.90
N ALA A 217 -1.26 8.26 15.35
CA ALA A 217 -2.70 8.11 15.22
C ALA A 217 -3.16 8.29 13.77
N ILE A 218 -3.97 7.36 13.28
CA ILE A 218 -4.76 7.53 12.07
C ILE A 218 -6.08 8.22 12.40
N TYR A 219 -6.48 8.42 13.65
CA TYR A 219 -7.58 9.35 13.97
C TYR A 219 -7.49 9.69 15.46
N GLU A 220 -7.48 10.98 15.80
CA GLU A 220 -7.29 11.43 17.19
C GLU A 220 -8.26 12.56 17.53
N ASN A 221 -9.53 12.19 17.76
CA ASN A 221 -10.54 13.09 18.28
C ASN A 221 -11.60 12.33 19.08
N ALA A 222 -11.34 12.14 20.38
CA ALA A 222 -12.20 11.40 21.30
C ALA A 222 -13.65 11.92 21.41
N THR A 223 -13.92 13.15 20.94
CA THR A 223 -15.23 13.81 21.05
C THR A 223 -16.04 13.82 19.76
N GLN A 224 -15.42 13.50 18.62
CA GLN A 224 -16.08 13.51 17.32
C GLN A 224 -16.22 12.10 16.76
N ALA A 225 -17.24 11.93 15.93
CA ALA A 225 -17.44 10.72 15.18
C ALA A 225 -16.49 10.68 13.98
N TRP A 226 -15.87 9.53 13.72
CA TRP A 226 -15.14 9.27 12.49
C TRP A 226 -16.06 8.56 11.50
N VAL A 227 -16.69 9.34 10.63
CA VAL A 227 -17.61 8.83 9.60
C VAL A 227 -16.97 9.00 8.24
N GLN A 228 -16.60 7.90 7.59
CA GLN A 228 -15.93 7.94 6.29
C GLN A 228 -16.26 6.75 5.40
N ASP A 229 -16.39 7.01 4.10
CA ASP A 229 -16.58 6.00 3.07
C ASP A 229 -15.39 6.01 2.11
N TYR A 230 -14.42 5.12 2.36
CA TYR A 230 -13.28 4.90 1.49
C TYR A 230 -13.52 3.75 0.51
N GLY A 231 -14.70 3.14 0.55
CA GLY A 231 -15.07 2.01 -0.30
C GLY A 231 -15.46 2.45 -1.70
N ASN A 232 -15.36 1.52 -2.65
CA ASN A 232 -15.89 1.70 -4.00
C ASN A 232 -16.64 0.44 -4.43
N ALA A 233 -17.91 0.56 -4.80
CA ALA A 233 -18.72 -0.60 -5.21
C ALA A 233 -18.29 -1.19 -6.55
N SER A 234 -17.83 -0.34 -7.48
CA SER A 234 -17.32 -0.74 -8.79
C SER A 234 -15.88 -1.24 -8.74
N ALA A 235 -15.17 -0.98 -7.65
CA ALA A 235 -13.82 -1.45 -7.37
C ALA A 235 -13.73 -1.96 -5.92
N PRO A 236 -14.30 -3.15 -5.64
CA PRO A 236 -14.57 -3.62 -4.27
C PRO A 236 -13.32 -3.90 -3.43
N ASN A 237 -12.15 -4.03 -4.08
CA ASN A 237 -10.86 -4.23 -3.44
C ASN A 237 -10.10 -2.91 -3.18
N ASN A 238 -10.71 -1.76 -3.48
CA ASN A 238 -10.16 -0.46 -3.10
C ASN A 238 -10.42 -0.19 -1.62
N GLY A 239 -9.52 0.56 -1.00
CA GLY A 239 -9.65 1.00 0.37
C GLY A 239 -8.31 1.14 1.05
N TRP A 240 -8.36 1.22 2.38
CA TRP A 240 -7.19 1.39 3.22
C TRP A 240 -7.03 0.23 4.18
N VAL A 241 -5.79 -0.18 4.42
CA VAL A 241 -5.44 -0.98 5.59
C VAL A 241 -4.52 -0.13 6.46
N PHE A 242 -5.01 0.31 7.59
CA PHE A 242 -4.21 1.07 8.54
C PHE A 242 -3.43 0.11 9.43
N SER A 243 -2.11 0.24 9.43
CA SER A 243 -1.21 -0.64 10.17
C SER A 243 -0.46 0.15 11.23
N ASN A 244 -0.20 -0.50 12.37
CA ASN A 244 0.65 0.04 13.43
C ASN A 244 0.25 1.48 13.78
N THR A 245 -1.01 1.65 14.15
CA THR A 245 -1.59 2.97 14.38
C THR A 245 -2.54 2.98 15.58
N THR A 246 -3.00 4.16 15.96
CA THR A 246 -4.04 4.35 16.95
C THR A 246 -5.27 5.04 16.37
N VAL A 247 -6.43 4.71 16.92
CA VAL A 247 -7.71 5.41 16.71
C VAL A 247 -8.25 5.81 18.07
N ASN A 248 -8.61 7.08 18.22
CA ASN A 248 -9.31 7.61 19.37
C ASN A 248 -10.50 8.45 18.89
N ALA A 249 -11.71 7.90 18.96
CA ALA A 249 -12.92 8.56 18.44
C ALA A 249 -14.07 8.52 19.46
N ALA A 250 -15.07 9.37 19.29
CA ALA A 250 -16.34 9.19 20.02
C ALA A 250 -17.06 7.94 19.52
N SER A 251 -17.29 7.88 18.21
CA SER A 251 -17.87 6.75 17.47
C SER A 251 -17.22 6.64 16.09
N ALA A 252 -17.43 5.54 15.38
CA ALA A 252 -16.91 5.38 14.03
C ALA A 252 -17.87 4.58 13.12
N ASP A 253 -18.07 5.07 11.91
CA ASP A 253 -18.77 4.38 10.83
C ASP A 253 -17.91 4.47 9.57
N LEU A 254 -17.22 3.37 9.28
CA LEU A 254 -16.15 3.32 8.29
C LEU A 254 -16.47 2.31 7.20
N LYS A 255 -16.16 2.67 5.96
CA LYS A 255 -16.25 1.73 4.83
C LYS A 255 -14.97 1.67 4.03
N GLY A 256 -14.66 0.50 3.50
CA GLY A 256 -13.43 0.27 2.72
C GLY A 256 -12.16 0.37 3.59
N VAL A 257 -12.23 -0.09 4.84
CA VAL A 257 -11.10 -0.06 5.78
C VAL A 257 -10.80 -1.43 6.39
N GLY A 258 -9.52 -1.66 6.64
CA GLY A 258 -8.98 -2.69 7.51
C GLY A 258 -7.99 -2.06 8.50
N PHE A 259 -7.66 -2.82 9.55
CA PHE A 259 -6.72 -2.43 10.59
C PHE A 259 -5.84 -3.62 10.93
N ASN A 260 -4.53 -3.41 11.05
CA ASN A 260 -3.61 -4.45 11.53
C ASN A 260 -2.67 -3.87 12.59
N HIS A 261 -2.34 -4.65 13.62
CA HIS A 261 -1.37 -4.24 14.66
C HIS A 261 -1.71 -2.87 15.28
N SER A 262 -2.99 -2.56 15.45
CA SER A 262 -3.46 -1.22 15.81
C SER A 262 -4.25 -1.22 17.13
N ASN A 263 -4.33 -0.06 17.76
CA ASN A 263 -5.12 0.16 18.97
C ASN A 263 -6.30 1.09 18.65
N LEU A 264 -7.52 0.58 18.76
CA LEU A 264 -8.75 1.30 18.46
C LEU A 264 -9.53 1.54 19.75
N THR A 265 -9.70 2.80 20.14
CA THR A 265 -10.47 3.24 21.29
C THR A 265 -11.65 4.08 20.82
N ILE A 266 -12.86 3.60 21.11
CA ILE A 266 -14.12 4.27 20.80
C ILE A 266 -14.79 4.59 22.13
N ASN A 267 -14.84 5.88 22.45
CA ASN A 267 -15.14 6.34 23.81
C ASN A 267 -16.63 6.34 24.14
N ASN A 268 -17.49 6.59 23.15
CA ASN A 268 -18.93 6.70 23.35
C ASN A 268 -19.70 6.49 22.04
N GLY A 269 -20.14 5.27 21.80
CA GLY A 269 -20.91 4.90 20.61
C GLY A 269 -20.38 3.64 19.93
N ASN A 270 -20.78 3.42 18.69
CA ASN A 270 -20.48 2.19 17.96
C ASN A 270 -19.21 2.31 17.11
N LEU A 271 -18.56 1.18 16.87
CA LEU A 271 -17.59 0.97 15.80
C LEU A 271 -18.24 0.10 14.73
N ASN A 272 -18.60 0.70 13.59
CA ASN A 272 -19.13 0.00 12.44
C ASN A 272 -18.10 -0.01 11.32
N ILE A 273 -17.82 -1.19 10.76
CA ILE A 273 -16.93 -1.34 9.60
C ILE A 273 -17.67 -2.12 8.49
N THR A 274 -17.80 -1.53 7.31
CA THR A 274 -18.43 -2.18 6.15
C THR A 274 -17.47 -2.27 4.97
N ASN A 275 -17.22 -3.48 4.48
CA ASN A 275 -16.34 -3.73 3.35
C ASN A 275 -17.06 -4.45 2.21
N ASN A 276 -16.75 -4.04 0.97
CA ASN A 276 -17.33 -4.68 -0.22
C ASN A 276 -16.63 -5.99 -0.57
N ALA A 277 -15.37 -6.15 -0.17
CA ALA A 277 -14.55 -7.36 -0.32
C ALA A 277 -13.91 -7.78 1.01
N SER A 278 -12.93 -8.69 0.94
CA SER A 278 -12.16 -9.16 2.09
C SER A 278 -11.59 -8.00 2.90
N SER A 279 -11.53 -8.20 4.21
CA SER A 279 -10.94 -7.25 5.14
C SER A 279 -10.10 -7.97 6.18
N SER A 280 -9.10 -7.27 6.70
CA SER A 280 -8.28 -7.72 7.81
C SER A 280 -8.43 -6.73 8.96
N LEU A 281 -8.77 -7.27 10.11
CA LEU A 281 -8.84 -6.62 11.41
C LEU A 281 -7.99 -7.44 12.40
N ALA A 282 -6.81 -7.90 11.98
CA ALA A 282 -5.97 -8.84 12.70
C ALA A 282 -4.96 -8.16 13.65
N ASN A 283 -4.63 -8.84 14.74
CA ASN A 283 -3.65 -8.39 15.74
C ASN A 283 -3.94 -7.00 16.31
N ASN A 284 -5.22 -6.64 16.48
CA ASN A 284 -5.59 -5.32 17.02
C ASN A 284 -5.99 -5.42 18.51
N ASN A 285 -5.99 -4.27 19.18
CA ASN A 285 -6.70 -4.08 20.45
C ASN A 285 -7.87 -3.13 20.21
N ILE A 286 -9.10 -3.62 20.31
CA ILE A 286 -10.32 -2.86 20.03
C ILE A 286 -11.12 -2.72 21.32
N THR A 287 -11.30 -1.49 21.77
CA THR A 287 -12.14 -1.13 22.93
C THR A 287 -13.26 -0.20 22.48
N VAL A 288 -14.51 -0.64 22.66
CA VAL A 288 -15.71 0.17 22.40
C VAL A 288 -16.47 0.36 23.70
N THR A 289 -16.34 1.54 24.29
CA THR A 289 -16.98 1.90 25.55
C THR A 289 -18.42 2.34 25.29
N ASN A 290 -19.36 1.79 26.07
CA ASN A 290 -20.79 2.12 26.00
C ASN A 290 -21.44 1.92 24.62
N GLY A 291 -20.88 1.06 23.77
CA GLY A 291 -21.43 0.80 22.44
C GLY A 291 -20.99 -0.53 21.86
N SER A 292 -21.35 -0.75 20.60
CA SER A 292 -21.22 -2.05 19.94
C SER A 292 -20.11 -2.04 18.88
N PHE A 293 -19.49 -3.20 18.68
CA PHE A 293 -18.60 -3.46 17.57
C PHE A 293 -19.36 -4.25 16.50
N SER A 294 -19.36 -3.75 15.26
CA SER A 294 -20.06 -4.37 14.13
C SER A 294 -19.20 -4.39 12.88
N VAL A 295 -19.09 -5.55 12.23
CA VAL A 295 -18.41 -5.68 10.95
C VAL A 295 -19.29 -6.39 9.93
N LEU A 296 -19.38 -5.82 8.73
CA LEU A 296 -20.02 -6.43 7.57
C LEU A 296 -19.02 -6.54 6.41
N ALA A 297 -18.65 -7.76 6.02
CA ALA A 297 -17.96 -8.02 4.76
C ALA A 297 -18.91 -8.64 3.74
N LYS A 298 -19.16 -7.95 2.62
CA LYS A 298 -20.11 -8.40 1.60
C LYS A 298 -19.57 -9.55 0.74
N ALA A 299 -18.25 -9.60 0.55
CA ALA A 299 -17.57 -10.66 -0.17
C ALA A 299 -16.19 -10.93 0.43
N GLY A 300 -15.65 -12.13 0.19
CA GLY A 300 -14.37 -12.55 0.74
C GLY A 300 -14.43 -12.83 2.24
N SER A 301 -13.34 -13.33 2.80
CA SER A 301 -13.22 -13.64 4.24
C SER A 301 -12.83 -12.41 5.06
N LEU A 302 -13.17 -12.45 6.35
CA LEU A 302 -12.71 -11.51 7.37
C LEU A 302 -11.73 -12.21 8.32
N SER A 303 -10.57 -11.60 8.57
CA SER A 303 -9.66 -12.03 9.63
C SER A 303 -9.72 -11.08 10.83
N LEU A 304 -9.95 -11.64 12.01
CA LEU A 304 -9.84 -11.05 13.35
C LEU A 304 -8.79 -11.82 14.18
N SER A 305 -7.90 -12.58 13.51
CA SER A 305 -6.94 -13.44 14.19
C SER A 305 -6.02 -12.63 15.09
N GLY A 306 -5.75 -13.12 16.31
CA GLY A 306 -4.93 -12.45 17.31
C GLY A 306 -5.49 -11.13 17.86
N THR A 307 -6.74 -10.78 17.53
CA THR A 307 -7.34 -9.50 17.95
C THR A 307 -8.02 -9.61 19.31
N ASN A 308 -7.82 -8.59 20.15
CA ASN A 308 -8.56 -8.39 21.39
C ASN A 308 -9.73 -7.44 21.13
N ILE A 309 -10.95 -7.82 21.50
CA ILE A 309 -12.17 -7.03 21.30
C ILE A 309 -12.93 -6.94 22.61
N THR A 310 -13.22 -5.72 23.06
CA THR A 310 -14.13 -5.46 24.18
C THR A 310 -15.20 -4.45 23.76
N ALA A 311 -16.47 -4.82 23.85
CA ALA A 311 -17.61 -3.97 23.50
C ALA A 311 -18.89 -4.37 24.25
N ASN A 312 -19.94 -3.56 24.26
CA ASN A 312 -21.22 -3.94 24.85
C ASN A 312 -21.86 -5.10 24.08
N ASN A 313 -21.96 -5.00 22.76
CA ASN A 313 -22.41 -6.06 21.86
C ASN A 313 -21.41 -6.23 20.72
N ILE A 314 -21.34 -7.44 20.18
CA ILE A 314 -20.44 -7.75 19.06
C ILE A 314 -21.22 -8.46 17.95
N SER A 315 -21.12 -7.93 16.74
CA SER A 315 -21.74 -8.50 15.55
C SER A 315 -20.72 -8.60 14.42
N VAL A 316 -20.59 -9.78 13.82
CA VAL A 316 -19.71 -10.02 12.68
C VAL A 316 -20.51 -10.78 11.63
N GLN A 317 -20.65 -10.18 10.45
CA GLN A 317 -21.32 -10.79 9.33
C GLN A 317 -20.43 -10.80 8.09
N VAL A 318 -20.20 -12.00 7.55
CA VAL A 318 -19.53 -12.20 6.27
C VAL A 318 -20.49 -12.91 5.34
N ASN A 319 -20.92 -12.24 4.26
CA ASN A 319 -21.95 -12.80 3.37
C ASN A 319 -21.40 -13.88 2.44
N ARG A 320 -20.17 -13.72 1.93
CA ARG A 320 -19.57 -14.64 0.94
C ARG A 320 -18.11 -14.94 1.26
N GLY A 321 -17.88 -15.61 2.38
CA GLY A 321 -16.56 -16.02 2.85
C GLY A 321 -16.64 -16.56 4.28
N GLY A 322 -15.47 -16.81 4.87
CA GLY A 322 -15.32 -17.28 6.24
C GLY A 322 -14.95 -16.16 7.22
N VAL A 323 -15.00 -16.48 8.51
CA VAL A 323 -14.52 -15.63 9.60
C VAL A 323 -13.40 -16.36 10.33
N LEU A 324 -12.23 -15.74 10.41
CA LEU A 324 -11.07 -16.27 11.13
C LEU A 324 -10.85 -15.47 12.40
N LEU A 325 -10.96 -16.10 13.55
CA LEU A 325 -10.72 -15.52 14.88
C LEU A 325 -9.61 -16.27 15.63
N ASN A 326 -8.74 -17.02 14.94
CA ASN A 326 -7.72 -17.83 15.60
C ASN A 326 -6.90 -17.01 16.61
N GLY A 327 -6.84 -17.46 17.86
CA GLY A 327 -6.12 -16.77 18.94
C GLY A 327 -6.69 -15.41 19.36
N ALA A 328 -7.91 -15.06 18.93
CA ALA A 328 -8.58 -13.83 19.36
C ALA A 328 -9.11 -13.93 20.80
N VAL A 329 -9.21 -12.78 21.47
CA VAL A 329 -9.91 -12.63 22.75
C VAL A 329 -11.08 -11.68 22.54
N VAL A 330 -12.30 -12.19 22.70
CA VAL A 330 -13.52 -11.44 22.37
C VAL A 330 -14.42 -11.38 23.61
N ASN A 331 -14.71 -10.18 24.09
CA ASN A 331 -15.49 -9.95 25.31
C ASN A 331 -16.65 -8.99 25.08
N SER A 332 -17.87 -9.51 25.09
CA SER A 332 -19.10 -8.72 25.14
C SER A 332 -19.51 -8.47 26.59
N THR A 333 -19.43 -7.22 27.05
CA THR A 333 -19.53 -6.84 28.47
C THR A 333 -20.96 -6.62 28.98
N VAL A 334 -21.93 -6.50 28.07
CA VAL A 334 -23.34 -6.22 28.41
C VAL A 334 -24.28 -7.18 27.69
N GLY A 335 -24.05 -7.38 26.40
CA GLY A 335 -24.97 -8.09 25.52
C GLY A 335 -24.42 -9.42 25.02
N GLY A 336 -24.74 -9.73 23.75
CA GLY A 336 -24.36 -10.97 23.09
C GLY A 336 -23.27 -10.79 22.04
N LEU A 337 -22.80 -11.93 21.56
CA LEU A 337 -21.96 -12.07 20.39
C LEU A 337 -22.72 -12.83 19.29
N ASP A 338 -22.74 -12.29 18.08
CA ASP A 338 -23.24 -12.98 16.89
C ASP A 338 -22.21 -12.95 15.76
N ILE A 339 -21.79 -14.12 15.30
CA ILE A 339 -20.86 -14.30 14.18
C ILE A 339 -21.51 -15.16 13.12
N VAL A 340 -21.56 -14.65 11.88
CA VAL A 340 -22.16 -15.32 10.73
C VAL A 340 -21.16 -15.39 9.58
N ALA A 341 -20.92 -16.60 9.09
CA ALA A 341 -20.21 -16.86 7.84
C ALA A 341 -21.19 -17.47 6.83
N GLY A 342 -21.45 -16.76 5.74
CA GLY A 342 -22.45 -17.17 4.75
C GLY A 342 -21.99 -18.30 3.84
N LEU A 343 -20.75 -18.24 3.35
CA LEU A 343 -20.22 -19.20 2.35
C LEU A 343 -18.85 -19.78 2.74
N GLY A 344 -18.50 -19.79 4.02
CA GLY A 344 -17.22 -20.29 4.48
C GLY A 344 -17.22 -20.66 5.95
N ASP A 345 -16.05 -21.07 6.43
CA ASP A 345 -15.88 -21.58 7.78
C ASP A 345 -15.85 -20.46 8.83
N ILE A 346 -16.21 -20.80 10.06
CA ILE A 346 -15.87 -20.01 11.24
C ILE A 346 -14.74 -20.73 11.96
N ASN A 347 -13.57 -20.11 12.03
CA ASN A 347 -12.44 -20.64 12.79
C ASN A 347 -12.24 -19.82 14.06
N VAL A 348 -12.48 -20.44 15.22
CA VAL A 348 -12.26 -19.87 16.56
C VAL A 348 -11.22 -20.69 17.34
N SER A 349 -10.34 -21.39 16.63
CA SER A 349 -9.32 -22.21 17.27
C SER A 349 -8.42 -21.36 18.17
N THR A 350 -8.11 -21.87 19.36
CA THR A 350 -7.34 -21.20 20.42
C THR A 350 -7.89 -19.83 20.87
N SER A 351 -9.12 -19.49 20.52
CA SER A 351 -9.75 -18.22 20.90
C SER A 351 -10.40 -18.30 22.28
N CYS A 352 -10.49 -17.15 22.96
CA CYS A 352 -11.28 -16.99 24.18
C CYS A 352 -12.44 -16.03 23.90
N ILE A 353 -13.67 -16.52 24.00
CA ILE A 353 -14.88 -15.77 23.70
C ILE A 353 -15.78 -15.77 24.92
N THR A 354 -16.11 -14.57 25.40
CA THR A 354 -17.02 -14.34 26.53
C THR A 354 -18.11 -13.35 26.13
N ALA A 355 -19.35 -13.65 26.51
CA ALA A 355 -20.46 -12.71 26.43
C ALA A 355 -21.33 -12.78 27.67
N VAL A 356 -22.07 -11.71 27.97
CA VAL A 356 -23.06 -11.74 29.04
C VAL A 356 -24.26 -12.57 28.59
N ASN A 357 -24.86 -12.22 27.46
CA ASN A 357 -25.97 -12.95 26.84
C ASN A 357 -25.42 -14.00 25.86
N ASN A 358 -26.20 -14.32 24.82
CA ASN A 358 -25.90 -15.41 23.90
C ASN A 358 -24.56 -15.24 23.18
N VAL A 359 -23.88 -16.37 22.96
CA VAL A 359 -22.80 -16.52 21.97
C VAL A 359 -23.36 -17.34 20.82
N SER A 360 -23.44 -16.75 19.63
CA SER A 360 -23.98 -17.36 18.42
C SER A 360 -22.89 -17.42 17.34
N LEU A 361 -22.49 -18.62 16.94
CA LEU A 361 -21.59 -18.87 15.81
C LEU A 361 -22.37 -19.64 14.75
N ARG A 362 -22.50 -19.07 13.54
CA ARG A 362 -23.30 -19.65 12.47
C ARG A 362 -22.55 -19.68 11.15
N ALA A 363 -21.95 -20.82 10.83
CA ALA A 363 -21.45 -21.11 9.49
C ALA A 363 -22.63 -21.69 8.68
N MET A 364 -23.15 -20.93 7.71
CA MET A 364 -24.37 -21.33 6.99
C MET A 364 -24.16 -22.52 6.05
N THR A 365 -22.94 -22.66 5.53
CA THR A 365 -22.57 -23.69 4.53
C THR A 365 -21.16 -24.25 4.74
N GLY A 366 -20.43 -23.77 5.76
CA GLY A 366 -19.07 -24.15 6.07
C GLY A 366 -18.97 -24.84 7.43
N ALA A 367 -17.76 -25.22 7.82
CA ALA A 367 -17.50 -25.83 9.11
C ALA A 367 -17.30 -24.78 10.22
N ALA A 368 -17.42 -25.23 11.47
CA ALA A 368 -16.91 -24.50 12.62
C ALA A 368 -15.71 -25.25 13.21
N ASP A 369 -14.55 -24.60 13.27
CA ASP A 369 -13.36 -25.12 13.94
C ASP A 369 -13.22 -24.49 15.33
N LEU A 370 -13.40 -25.31 16.37
CA LEU A 370 -13.37 -24.94 17.78
C LEU A 370 -12.16 -25.53 18.52
N THR A 371 -11.12 -25.94 17.80
CA THR A 371 -9.96 -26.60 18.40
C THR A 371 -9.33 -25.73 19.49
N ASN A 372 -9.37 -26.18 20.75
CA ASN A 372 -8.92 -25.44 21.94
C ASN A 372 -9.59 -24.06 22.14
N ALA A 373 -10.81 -23.88 21.65
CA ALA A 373 -11.59 -22.67 21.88
C ALA A 373 -12.26 -22.69 23.26
N ALA A 374 -12.38 -21.53 23.90
CA ALA A 374 -13.22 -21.33 25.08
C ALA A 374 -14.39 -20.41 24.72
N LEU A 375 -15.62 -20.92 24.79
CA LEU A 375 -16.84 -20.16 24.52
C LEU A 375 -17.69 -20.10 25.79
N ASN A 376 -17.91 -18.92 26.34
CA ASN A 376 -18.65 -18.74 27.59
C ASN A 376 -19.74 -17.68 27.46
N SER A 377 -20.92 -18.01 27.97
CA SER A 377 -22.02 -17.07 28.19
C SER A 377 -22.37 -17.07 29.68
N SER A 378 -22.57 -15.90 30.28
CA SER A 378 -22.87 -15.82 31.72
C SER A 378 -24.35 -16.04 32.03
N THR A 379 -25.26 -15.56 31.17
CA THR A 379 -26.72 -15.66 31.35
C THR A 379 -27.45 -16.24 30.14
N GLY A 380 -26.81 -16.32 28.98
CA GLY A 380 -27.38 -16.80 27.72
C GLY A 380 -26.94 -18.20 27.31
N ALA A 381 -27.30 -18.58 26.09
CA ALA A 381 -26.88 -19.84 25.47
C ALA A 381 -25.60 -19.66 24.65
N VAL A 382 -24.80 -20.71 24.58
CA VAL A 382 -23.74 -20.86 23.58
C VAL A 382 -24.27 -21.77 22.47
N SER A 383 -24.42 -21.22 21.27
CA SER A 383 -24.99 -21.91 20.11
C SER A 383 -24.01 -21.90 18.95
N VAL A 384 -23.74 -23.07 18.39
CA VAL A 384 -22.90 -23.26 17.22
C VAL A 384 -23.69 -24.03 16.17
N THR A 385 -23.75 -23.49 14.96
CA THR A 385 -24.38 -24.14 13.80
C THR A 385 -23.39 -24.10 12.63
N ALA A 386 -23.15 -25.27 12.04
CA ALA A 386 -22.28 -25.52 10.91
C ALA A 386 -22.84 -26.69 10.08
#